data_AF-A0A3D2N2S1-F1
#
_entry.id   AF-A0A3D2N2S1-F1
#
_cell.length_a   1.000
_cell.length_b   1.000
_cell.length_c   1.000
_cell.angle_alpha   90.00
_cell.angle_beta   90.00
_cell.angle_gamma   90.00
#
_symmetry.space_group_name_H-M   'P 1'
#
loop_
_entity.id
_entity.type
_entity.pdbx_description
1 polymer ?
#
loop_
_entity_poly.entity_id
_entity_poly.type
_entity_poly.pdbx_seq_one_letter_code
_entity_poly.pdbx_strand_id
1 'polypeptide(L)'
;ISDIPWNGPVASINVGYVDGELVLNPTLEQRAKNKLNLTVAGSAEKIVMIEAGAEEIPDDLMLKAIETGHAEIKKMVEFIKGIQAEIGKPKFEFESMEVDHDLFDEIEAMVGEDVKKALDTDDKNVRDARMQPIYDAVHEKYDEKYPDQGAMLEEVLYKLQKKIVRNWLYEGKRVDGRGIDEIRPLAAEVGVLPRVHGSGIFTRGQTQVMTICTLGPVSDAQKLDGLDEETSKRYMHQYNFPSYSVGETRPSRGPGRREIGHGALAERALVPVLPSVEEFPYAIRCVSEVLSSNGSTSQGSICGSTLALMDAGVPIKEPVAGISCGLITKEDGSWMTMVDIQGLEDFYGDMDFKVGGTKNGITAIQVDIKVDGLTMDIIASAFEKTRKARMYILDEIMLKAIPEVRPEVSKWAPKMLTTKVPVDKIREVIGSGGKVIQKISAECEVKIDINEDGSVFVSGLDKEKAQQAINIINTIANDPEIGAIYKGKVVRIMNFGAFVEIAPGKDGLVHISKLDKQRVEKVEDVVSIGDEIVVKVMEIDDQGRINLSRKDALADLAKRNAAK
;
A
#
# COMPACT_ATOMS: atom_id res chain seq x y z
N ILE A 1 -18.44 16.55 30.64
CA ILE A 1 -17.66 17.61 31.32
C ILE A 1 -18.06 18.98 30.79
N SER A 2 -17.87 19.27 29.49
CA SER A 2 -18.40 20.50 28.88
C SER A 2 -19.93 20.56 28.93
N ASP A 3 -20.45 21.76 28.70
CA ASP A 3 -21.86 22.12 28.49
C ASP A 3 -22.36 21.86 27.05
N ILE A 4 -21.48 21.39 26.16
CA ILE A 4 -21.85 21.08 24.77
C ILE A 4 -22.85 19.90 24.72
N PRO A 5 -24.00 20.04 24.03
CA PRO A 5 -24.92 18.96 23.73
C PRO A 5 -24.24 17.84 22.96
N TRP A 6 -24.12 16.66 23.57
CA TRP A 6 -23.39 15.53 23.01
C TRP A 6 -23.91 14.21 23.57
N ASN A 7 -24.35 13.30 22.70
CA ASN A 7 -24.94 12.00 23.03
C ASN A 7 -23.89 10.92 23.38
N GLY A 8 -22.84 11.31 24.11
CA GLY A 8 -21.80 10.41 24.61
C GLY A 8 -22.07 9.86 26.02
N PRO A 9 -21.03 9.43 26.75
CA PRO A 9 -19.63 9.38 26.34
C PRO A 9 -19.30 8.18 25.46
N VAL A 10 -18.18 8.29 24.75
CA VAL A 10 -17.56 7.19 24.01
C VAL A 10 -16.17 6.97 24.59
N ALA A 11 -15.66 5.74 24.49
CA ALA A 11 -14.28 5.40 24.80
C ALA A 11 -13.68 4.58 23.65
N SER A 12 -12.36 4.56 23.57
CA SER A 12 -11.62 3.81 22.57
C SER A 12 -10.53 2.97 23.21
N ILE A 13 -10.27 1.79 22.64
CA ILE A 13 -9.24 0.88 23.09
C ILE A 13 -8.51 0.26 21.91
N ASN A 14 -7.23 -0.04 22.10
CA ASN A 14 -6.45 -0.82 21.16
C ASN A 14 -6.44 -2.30 21.60
N VAL A 15 -6.62 -3.22 20.67
CA VAL A 15 -6.60 -4.67 20.90
C VAL A 15 -5.53 -5.27 20.01
N GLY A 16 -4.59 -5.98 20.65
CA GLY A 16 -3.51 -6.75 20.08
C GLY A 16 -3.82 -8.24 19.97
N TYR A 17 -3.13 -8.94 19.08
CA TYR A 17 -2.99 -10.40 19.12
C TYR A 17 -1.50 -10.75 19.19
N VAL A 18 -1.04 -11.10 20.39
CA VAL A 18 0.38 -11.22 20.74
C VAL A 18 0.61 -12.61 21.32
N ASP A 19 1.58 -13.35 20.77
CA ASP A 19 1.96 -14.69 21.23
C ASP A 19 0.77 -15.68 21.39
N GLY A 20 -0.29 -15.51 20.58
CA GLY A 20 -1.48 -16.36 20.59
C GLY A 20 -2.63 -15.88 21.47
N GLU A 21 -2.51 -14.71 22.10
CA GLU A 21 -3.51 -14.17 23.02
C GLU A 21 -3.97 -12.75 22.64
N LEU A 22 -5.22 -12.42 22.98
CA LEU A 22 -5.74 -11.06 22.83
C LEU A 22 -5.25 -10.18 23.99
N VAL A 23 -4.63 -9.04 23.65
CA VAL A 23 -4.04 -8.11 24.63
C VAL A 23 -4.67 -6.74 24.48
N LEU A 24 -5.14 -6.14 25.58
CA LEU A 24 -5.68 -4.78 25.58
C LEU A 24 -4.56 -3.75 25.79
N ASN A 25 -4.59 -2.69 24.98
CA ASN A 25 -3.58 -1.63 24.93
C ASN A 25 -2.12 -2.16 24.94
N PRO A 26 -1.70 -2.92 23.91
CA PRO A 26 -0.38 -3.54 23.88
C PRO A 26 0.74 -2.51 24.08
N THR A 27 1.72 -2.87 24.92
CA THR A 27 2.95 -2.10 25.14
C THR A 27 3.83 -2.08 23.88
N LEU A 28 4.88 -1.24 23.86
CA LEU A 28 5.83 -1.19 22.74
C LEU A 28 6.46 -2.57 22.45
N GLU A 29 6.92 -3.27 23.49
CA GLU A 29 7.49 -4.62 23.37
C GLU A 29 6.47 -5.64 22.81
N GLN A 30 5.20 -5.53 23.21
CA GLN A 30 4.13 -6.39 22.72
C GLN A 30 3.76 -6.06 21.27
N ARG A 31 3.78 -4.79 20.87
CA ARG A 31 3.51 -4.34 19.49
C ARG A 31 4.50 -4.91 18.48
N ALA A 32 5.76 -5.11 18.87
CA ALA A 32 6.78 -5.73 18.03
C ALA A 32 6.46 -7.19 17.64
N LYS A 33 5.59 -7.86 18.38
CA LYS A 33 5.12 -9.24 18.11
C LYS A 33 3.63 -9.31 17.75
N ASN A 34 3.02 -8.15 17.51
CA ASN A 34 1.58 -8.04 17.38
C ASN A 34 1.12 -8.35 15.96
N LYS A 35 0.19 -9.29 15.83
CA LYS A 35 -0.42 -9.68 14.56
C LYS A 35 -1.74 -8.98 14.26
N LEU A 36 -2.27 -8.22 15.21
CA LEU A 36 -3.53 -7.49 15.07
C LEU A 36 -3.42 -6.12 15.72
N ASN A 37 -3.44 -5.05 14.94
CA ASN A 37 -3.59 -3.70 15.45
C ASN A 37 -5.04 -3.26 15.22
N LEU A 38 -5.92 -3.56 16.18
CA LEU A 38 -7.33 -3.20 16.14
C LEU A 38 -7.61 -2.03 17.08
N THR A 39 -8.18 -0.95 16.57
CA THR A 39 -8.75 0.12 17.39
C THR A 39 -10.27 0.06 17.29
N VAL A 40 -10.91 -0.06 18.45
CA VAL A 40 -12.37 -0.02 18.58
C VAL A 40 -12.72 1.22 19.39
N ALA A 41 -13.74 1.97 18.95
CA ALA A 41 -14.37 3.00 19.76
C ALA A 41 -15.87 2.73 19.84
N GLY A 42 -16.47 3.02 20.99
CA GLY A 42 -17.88 2.75 21.22
C GLY A 42 -18.45 3.44 22.45
N SER A 43 -19.77 3.36 22.57
CA SER A 43 -20.53 3.68 23.77
C SER A 43 -20.68 2.42 24.65
N ALA A 44 -21.43 2.52 25.74
CA ALA A 44 -21.77 1.37 26.57
C ALA A 44 -22.53 0.26 25.79
N GLU A 45 -23.26 0.64 24.75
CA GLU A 45 -24.18 -0.28 24.06
C GLU A 45 -23.73 -0.64 22.65
N LYS A 46 -23.11 0.29 21.94
CA LYS A 46 -22.83 0.13 20.50
C LYS A 46 -21.41 0.51 20.13
N ILE A 47 -20.90 -0.10 19.07
CA ILE A 47 -19.59 0.23 18.49
C ILE A 47 -19.75 1.35 17.46
N VAL A 48 -18.95 2.40 17.58
CA VAL A 48 -19.05 3.62 16.77
C VAL A 48 -18.00 3.63 15.66
N MET A 49 -16.80 3.10 15.91
CA MET A 49 -15.70 3.12 14.95
C MET A 49 -14.86 1.85 15.11
N ILE A 50 -14.44 1.29 13.98
CA ILE A 50 -13.44 0.22 13.93
C ILE A 50 -12.40 0.61 12.87
N GLU A 51 -11.13 0.54 13.24
CA GLU A 51 -9.99 0.63 12.34
C GLU A 51 -9.03 -0.50 12.69
N ALA A 52 -8.68 -1.36 11.72
CA ALA A 52 -7.82 -2.52 11.98
C ALA A 52 -6.77 -2.72 10.88
N GLY A 53 -5.58 -3.17 11.30
CA GLY A 53 -4.58 -3.83 10.46
C GLY A 53 -4.20 -5.17 11.05
N ALA A 54 -4.05 -6.19 10.22
CA ALA A 54 -3.97 -7.57 10.69
C ALA A 54 -3.13 -8.47 9.77
N GLU A 55 -2.40 -9.41 10.36
CA GLU A 55 -1.69 -10.47 9.64
C GLU A 55 -2.63 -11.65 9.34
N GLU A 56 -3.53 -11.44 8.38
CA GLU A 56 -4.48 -12.46 7.90
C GLU A 56 -5.29 -13.11 9.04
N ILE A 57 -5.86 -12.28 9.93
CA ILE A 57 -6.60 -12.76 11.10
C ILE A 57 -7.95 -13.35 10.67
N PRO A 58 -8.30 -14.58 11.11
CA PRO A 58 -9.61 -15.18 10.84
C PRO A 58 -10.78 -14.32 11.32
N ASP A 59 -11.89 -14.31 10.57
CA ASP A 59 -13.07 -13.48 10.85
C ASP A 59 -13.66 -13.71 12.26
N ASP A 60 -13.63 -14.95 12.78
CA ASP A 60 -14.11 -15.30 14.12
C ASP A 60 -13.20 -14.73 15.23
N LEU A 61 -11.88 -14.82 15.05
CA LEU A 61 -10.91 -14.23 15.98
C LEU A 61 -10.99 -12.70 15.96
N MET A 62 -11.17 -12.09 14.79
CA MET A 62 -11.39 -10.65 14.67
C MET A 62 -12.67 -10.20 15.40
N LEU A 63 -13.76 -10.95 15.25
CA LEU A 63 -15.03 -10.65 15.92
C LEU A 63 -14.87 -10.73 17.44
N LYS A 64 -14.17 -11.77 17.93
CA LYS A 64 -13.85 -11.92 19.35
C LYS A 64 -12.95 -10.78 19.87
N ALA A 65 -12.01 -10.30 19.07
CA ALA A 65 -11.17 -9.16 19.42
C ALA A 65 -12.00 -7.88 19.57
N ILE A 66 -12.94 -7.64 18.67
CA ILE A 66 -13.88 -6.51 18.74
C ILE A 66 -14.75 -6.61 20.01
N GLU A 67 -15.31 -7.78 20.29
CA GLU A 67 -16.12 -8.03 21.49
C GLU A 67 -15.31 -7.78 22.79
N THR A 68 -14.08 -8.29 22.84
CA THR A 68 -13.16 -8.10 23.98
C THR A 68 -12.87 -6.61 24.20
N GLY A 69 -12.60 -5.87 23.12
CA GLY A 69 -12.41 -4.42 23.18
C GLY A 69 -13.67 -3.69 23.66
N HIS A 70 -14.84 -4.06 23.14
CA HIS A 70 -16.10 -3.42 23.55
C HIS A 70 -16.42 -3.66 25.02
N ALA A 71 -16.15 -4.86 25.55
CA ALA A 71 -16.34 -5.16 26.97
C ALA A 71 -15.52 -4.24 27.89
N GLU A 72 -14.30 -3.87 27.49
CA GLU A 72 -13.48 -2.92 28.25
C GLU A 72 -13.94 -1.47 28.05
N ILE A 73 -14.35 -1.09 26.83
CA ILE A 73 -14.94 0.22 26.53
C ILE A 73 -16.13 0.50 27.46
N LYS A 74 -16.97 -0.50 27.76
CA LYS A 74 -18.10 -0.35 28.70
C LYS A 74 -17.64 0.12 30.08
N LYS A 75 -16.52 -0.42 30.59
CA LYS A 75 -15.94 -0.01 31.89
C LYS A 75 -15.38 1.41 31.82
N MET A 76 -14.69 1.75 30.73
CA MET A 76 -14.15 3.09 30.51
C MET A 76 -15.25 4.15 30.39
N VAL A 77 -16.33 3.84 29.68
CA VAL A 77 -17.52 4.69 29.56
C VAL A 77 -18.16 4.94 30.93
N GLU A 78 -18.27 3.90 31.76
CA GLU A 78 -18.80 4.06 33.12
C GLU A 78 -17.91 4.96 33.99
N PHE A 79 -16.58 4.80 33.88
CA PHE A 79 -15.64 5.70 34.55
C PHE A 79 -15.80 7.16 34.09
N ILE A 80 -15.95 7.42 32.78
CA ILE A 80 -16.18 8.76 32.25
C ILE A 80 -17.51 9.34 32.75
N LYS A 81 -18.57 8.52 32.84
CA LYS A 81 -19.86 8.94 33.42
C LYS A 81 -19.71 9.32 34.90
N GLY A 82 -18.89 8.61 35.67
CA GLY A 82 -18.55 8.98 37.04
C GLY A 82 -17.93 10.38 37.13
N ILE A 83 -16.94 10.68 36.28
CA ILE A 83 -16.34 12.03 36.19
C ILE A 83 -17.39 13.07 35.79
N GLN A 84 -18.24 12.75 34.81
CA GLN A 84 -19.31 13.65 34.39
C GLN A 84 -20.30 13.94 35.53
N ALA A 85 -20.61 12.96 36.38
CA ALA A 85 -21.49 13.15 37.53
C ALA A 85 -20.85 14.07 38.59
N GLU A 86 -19.53 14.00 38.77
CA GLU A 86 -18.80 14.80 39.77
C GLU A 86 -18.57 16.25 39.32
N ILE A 87 -18.17 16.47 38.07
CA ILE A 87 -17.71 17.79 37.58
C ILE A 87 -18.38 18.26 36.28
N GLY A 88 -19.44 17.59 35.82
CA GLY A 88 -20.12 17.93 34.57
C GLY A 88 -20.92 19.23 34.66
N LYS A 89 -20.85 20.05 33.60
CA LYS A 89 -21.71 21.23 33.44
C LYS A 89 -23.08 20.85 32.87
N PRO A 90 -24.15 21.59 33.21
CA PRO A 90 -25.44 21.51 32.51
C PRO A 90 -25.26 21.75 31.01
N LYS A 91 -26.02 21.03 30.18
CA LYS A 91 -25.97 21.21 28.73
C LYS A 91 -26.72 22.47 28.31
N PHE A 92 -26.16 23.26 27.40
CA PHE A 92 -26.90 24.39 26.83
C PHE A 92 -27.92 23.90 25.79
N GLU A 93 -28.98 24.66 25.55
CA GLU A 93 -29.94 24.36 24.49
C GLU A 93 -29.58 25.09 23.21
N PHE A 94 -29.82 24.46 22.06
CA PHE A 94 -29.66 25.08 20.75
C PHE A 94 -30.92 24.86 19.93
N GLU A 95 -31.23 25.84 19.08
CA GLU A 95 -32.30 25.71 18.11
C GLU A 95 -31.82 24.88 16.92
N SER A 96 -32.56 23.83 16.58
CA SER A 96 -32.25 22.99 15.43
C SER A 96 -32.44 23.80 14.15
N MET A 97 -31.42 23.84 13.28
CA MET A 97 -31.58 24.36 11.91
C MET A 97 -32.20 23.30 10.99
N GLU A 98 -33.16 22.53 11.50
CA GLU A 98 -33.85 21.56 10.69
C GLU A 98 -34.69 22.25 9.61
N VAL A 99 -34.87 21.53 8.51
CA VAL A 99 -35.69 21.98 7.39
C VAL A 99 -37.13 22.13 7.87
N ASP A 100 -37.75 23.25 7.51
CA ASP A 100 -39.18 23.49 7.75
C ASP A 100 -40.02 22.37 7.12
N HIS A 101 -40.85 21.72 7.96
CA HIS A 101 -41.68 20.59 7.54
C HIS A 101 -42.74 20.95 6.50
N ASP A 102 -43.35 22.15 6.61
CA ASP A 102 -44.35 22.60 5.65
C ASP A 102 -43.70 22.85 4.29
N LEU A 103 -42.49 23.42 4.28
CA LEU A 103 -41.72 23.59 3.05
C LEU A 103 -41.30 22.25 2.44
N PHE A 104 -40.86 21.30 3.26
CA PHE A 104 -40.51 19.96 2.81
C PHE A 104 -41.71 19.29 2.13
N ASP A 105 -42.88 19.33 2.77
CA ASP A 105 -44.11 18.75 2.23
C ASP A 105 -44.57 19.46 0.93
N GLU A 106 -44.42 20.80 0.85
CA GLU A 106 -44.73 21.56 -0.37
C GLU A 106 -43.84 21.15 -1.55
N ILE A 107 -42.53 20.97 -1.30
CA ILE A 107 -41.56 20.55 -2.32
C ILE A 107 -41.77 19.07 -2.68
N GLU A 108 -41.99 18.18 -1.72
CA GLU A 108 -42.28 16.76 -1.97
C GLU A 108 -43.53 16.61 -2.85
N ALA A 109 -44.59 17.35 -2.55
CA ALA A 109 -45.81 17.35 -3.37
C ALA A 109 -45.58 17.87 -4.80
N MET A 110 -44.65 18.81 -4.97
CA MET A 110 -44.33 19.41 -6.27
C MET A 110 -43.49 18.49 -7.16
N VAL A 111 -42.43 17.88 -6.61
CA VAL A 111 -41.42 17.18 -7.43
C VAL A 111 -41.13 15.73 -7.03
N GLY A 112 -41.76 15.19 -5.98
CA GLY A 112 -41.42 13.88 -5.41
C GLY A 112 -41.45 12.73 -6.41
N GLU A 113 -42.48 12.66 -7.27
CA GLU A 113 -42.57 11.62 -8.30
C GLU A 113 -41.52 11.77 -9.41
N ASP A 114 -41.13 13.00 -9.73
CA ASP A 114 -40.08 13.24 -10.73
C ASP A 114 -38.70 12.95 -10.17
N VAL A 115 -38.44 13.26 -8.89
CA VAL A 115 -37.23 12.83 -8.17
C VAL A 115 -37.15 11.31 -8.16
N LYS A 116 -38.26 10.63 -7.85
CA LYS A 116 -38.33 9.16 -7.86
C LYS A 116 -37.95 8.57 -9.23
N LYS A 117 -38.45 9.12 -10.34
CA LYS A 117 -38.08 8.71 -11.70
C LYS A 117 -36.63 9.07 -12.05
N ALA A 118 -36.14 10.20 -11.58
CA ALA A 118 -34.78 10.65 -11.82
C ALA A 118 -33.75 9.73 -11.15
N LEU A 119 -34.04 9.29 -9.92
CA LEU A 119 -33.19 8.39 -9.16
C LEU A 119 -33.21 6.94 -9.66
N ASP A 120 -34.29 6.51 -10.34
CA ASP A 120 -34.47 5.13 -10.83
C ASP A 120 -33.63 4.84 -12.09
N THR A 121 -32.32 4.70 -11.88
CA THR A 121 -31.32 4.35 -12.91
C THR A 121 -30.03 3.86 -12.26
N ASP A 122 -29.33 2.96 -12.94
CA ASP A 122 -28.02 2.44 -12.59
C ASP A 122 -26.85 3.35 -13.02
N ASP A 123 -27.09 4.36 -13.85
CA ASP A 123 -26.06 5.29 -14.33
C ASP A 123 -26.11 6.64 -13.59
N LYS A 124 -25.02 6.96 -12.88
CA LYS A 124 -24.85 8.24 -12.18
C LYS A 124 -25.05 9.46 -13.09
N ASN A 125 -24.52 9.46 -14.31
CA ASN A 125 -24.61 10.63 -15.19
C ASN A 125 -26.04 10.84 -15.69
N VAL A 126 -26.76 9.74 -15.96
CA VAL A 126 -28.18 9.81 -16.35
C VAL A 126 -29.00 10.36 -15.19
N ARG A 127 -28.75 9.90 -13.96
CA ARG A 127 -29.38 10.42 -12.75
C ARG A 127 -29.10 11.91 -12.56
N ASP A 128 -27.84 12.31 -12.58
CA ASP A 128 -27.42 13.70 -12.35
C ASP A 128 -28.09 14.62 -13.40
N ALA A 129 -28.13 14.20 -14.67
CA ALA A 129 -28.81 14.93 -15.74
C ALA A 129 -30.34 15.00 -15.59
N ARG A 130 -30.99 13.96 -15.04
CA ARG A 130 -32.43 13.95 -14.75
C ARG A 130 -32.79 14.80 -13.53
N MET A 131 -31.88 14.93 -12.57
CA MET A 131 -32.07 15.74 -11.38
C MET A 131 -31.95 17.24 -11.66
N GLN A 132 -31.10 17.66 -12.59
CA GLN A 132 -30.85 19.09 -12.84
C GLN A 132 -32.12 19.91 -13.15
N PRO A 133 -33.02 19.49 -14.06
CA PRO A 133 -34.26 20.24 -14.31
C PRO A 133 -35.18 20.33 -13.09
N ILE A 134 -35.09 19.37 -12.16
CA ILE A 134 -35.87 19.36 -10.91
C ILE A 134 -35.32 20.42 -9.96
N TYR A 135 -34.00 20.51 -9.82
CA TYR A 135 -33.36 21.59 -9.08
C TYR A 135 -33.77 22.94 -9.64
N ASP A 136 -33.66 23.13 -10.96
CA ASP A 136 -34.00 24.39 -11.63
C ASP A 136 -35.46 24.80 -11.37
N ALA A 137 -36.40 23.85 -11.44
CA ALA A 137 -37.83 24.11 -11.20
C ALA A 137 -38.14 24.49 -9.74
N VAL A 138 -37.44 23.91 -8.76
CA VAL A 138 -37.57 24.28 -7.35
C VAL A 138 -37.01 25.68 -7.11
N HIS A 139 -35.82 25.97 -7.62
CA HIS A 139 -35.20 27.29 -7.49
C HIS A 139 -36.04 28.38 -8.18
N GLU A 140 -36.56 28.15 -9.38
CA GLU A 140 -37.44 29.09 -10.08
C GLU A 140 -38.68 29.46 -9.26
N LYS A 141 -39.25 28.52 -8.50
CA LYS A 141 -40.46 28.77 -7.70
C LYS A 141 -40.16 29.41 -6.34
N TYR A 142 -39.06 29.02 -5.69
CA TYR A 142 -38.83 29.32 -4.28
C TYR A 142 -37.74 30.35 -4.01
N ASP A 143 -36.84 30.64 -4.96
CA ASP A 143 -35.77 31.64 -4.74
C ASP A 143 -36.34 33.03 -4.47
N GLU A 144 -37.41 33.45 -5.16
CA GLU A 144 -38.06 34.74 -4.88
C GLU A 144 -38.78 34.76 -3.52
N LYS A 145 -39.30 33.60 -3.07
CA LYS A 145 -39.99 33.45 -1.77
C LYS A 145 -38.99 33.37 -0.61
N TYR A 146 -37.78 32.87 -0.87
CA TYR A 146 -36.72 32.66 0.11
C TYR A 146 -35.33 33.09 -0.41
N PRO A 147 -35.12 34.40 -0.65
CA PRO A 147 -33.94 34.91 -1.37
C PRO A 147 -32.59 34.62 -0.71
N ASP A 148 -32.58 34.38 0.60
CA ASP A 148 -31.36 34.09 1.38
C ASP A 148 -31.28 32.63 1.87
N GLN A 149 -32.13 31.74 1.36
CA GLN A 149 -32.21 30.34 1.86
C GLN A 149 -31.94 29.28 0.78
N GLY A 150 -31.17 29.61 -0.26
CA GLY A 150 -30.80 28.63 -1.30
C GLY A 150 -30.20 27.34 -0.76
N ALA A 151 -29.33 27.43 0.27
CA ALA A 151 -28.75 26.25 0.94
C ALA A 151 -29.80 25.36 1.63
N MET A 152 -30.91 25.96 2.11
CA MET A 152 -32.01 25.20 2.71
C MET A 152 -32.80 24.45 1.64
N LEU A 153 -33.01 25.03 0.45
CA LEU A 153 -33.68 24.36 -0.67
C LEU A 153 -32.87 23.14 -1.16
N GLU A 154 -31.54 23.28 -1.24
CA GLU A 154 -30.64 22.16 -1.55
C GLU A 154 -30.76 21.04 -0.49
N GLU A 155 -30.80 21.40 0.80
CA GLU A 155 -30.99 20.46 1.91
C GLU A 155 -32.37 19.77 1.86
N VAL A 156 -33.44 20.48 1.49
CA VAL A 156 -34.78 19.88 1.30
C VAL A 156 -34.71 18.81 0.22
N LEU A 157 -34.15 19.13 -0.95
CA LEU A 157 -34.00 18.18 -2.06
C LEU A 157 -33.11 17.00 -1.70
N TYR A 158 -32.04 17.22 -0.93
CA TYR A 158 -31.20 16.17 -0.38
C TYR A 158 -31.98 15.24 0.56
N LYS A 159 -32.74 15.79 1.51
CA LYS A 159 -33.59 15.01 2.42
C LYS A 159 -34.69 14.24 1.69
N LEU A 160 -35.27 14.82 0.64
CA LEU A 160 -36.28 14.14 -0.19
C LEU A 160 -35.67 12.94 -0.93
N GLN A 161 -34.50 13.10 -1.55
CA GLN A 161 -33.77 11.99 -2.15
C GLN A 161 -33.44 10.91 -1.11
N LYS A 162 -32.97 11.31 0.08
CA LYS A 162 -32.71 10.40 1.19
C LYS A 162 -33.96 9.61 1.58
N LYS A 163 -35.11 10.27 1.75
CA LYS A 163 -36.39 9.64 2.08
C LYS A 163 -36.77 8.59 1.02
N ILE A 164 -36.69 8.94 -0.26
CA ILE A 164 -37.04 8.05 -1.38
C ILE A 164 -36.12 6.82 -1.42
N VAL A 165 -34.80 7.02 -1.39
CA VAL A 165 -33.84 5.91 -1.46
C VAL A 165 -33.97 5.00 -0.25
N ARG A 166 -34.12 5.54 0.96
CA ARG A 166 -34.31 4.73 2.17
C ARG A 166 -35.58 3.89 2.09
N ASN A 167 -36.69 4.46 1.61
CA ASN A 167 -37.93 3.71 1.43
C ASN A 167 -37.75 2.51 0.46
N TRP A 168 -37.05 2.70 -0.64
CA TRP A 168 -36.70 1.58 -1.54
C TRP A 168 -35.85 0.52 -0.84
N LEU A 169 -34.81 0.92 -0.10
CA LEU A 169 -33.96 -0.02 0.62
C LEU A 169 -34.75 -0.79 1.70
N TYR A 170 -35.72 -0.15 2.36
CA TYR A 170 -36.61 -0.80 3.32
C TYR A 170 -37.50 -1.88 2.70
N GLU A 171 -37.85 -1.73 1.42
CA GLU A 171 -38.57 -2.69 0.58
C GLU A 171 -37.65 -3.72 -0.08
N GLY A 172 -36.32 -3.59 0.10
CA GLY A 172 -35.32 -4.45 -0.54
C GLY A 172 -35.03 -4.10 -2.00
N LYS A 173 -35.53 -2.96 -2.50
CA LYS A 173 -35.21 -2.43 -3.82
C LYS A 173 -33.95 -1.56 -3.72
N ARG A 174 -32.89 -1.93 -4.44
CA ARG A 174 -31.71 -1.07 -4.64
C ARG A 174 -31.93 -0.11 -5.81
N VAL A 175 -31.22 1.02 -5.79
CA VAL A 175 -31.39 2.10 -6.79
C VAL A 175 -31.05 1.61 -8.21
N ASP A 176 -30.09 0.71 -8.33
CA ASP A 176 -29.64 0.11 -9.60
C ASP A 176 -30.32 -1.25 -9.90
N GLY A 177 -31.33 -1.64 -9.11
CA GLY A 177 -32.09 -2.87 -9.32
C GLY A 177 -31.41 -4.16 -8.86
N ARG A 178 -30.18 -4.09 -8.33
CA ARG A 178 -29.44 -5.28 -7.84
C ARG A 178 -30.10 -5.93 -6.63
N GLY A 179 -29.81 -7.22 -6.44
CA GLY A 179 -30.02 -7.89 -5.16
C GLY A 179 -29.12 -7.35 -4.05
N ILE A 180 -29.49 -7.63 -2.79
CA ILE A 180 -28.74 -7.19 -1.60
C ILE A 180 -27.34 -7.82 -1.48
N ASP A 181 -27.14 -8.99 -2.09
CA ASP A 181 -25.89 -9.75 -2.12
C ASP A 181 -25.19 -9.72 -3.49
N GLU A 182 -25.70 -8.90 -4.42
CA GLU A 182 -25.19 -8.80 -5.77
C GLU A 182 -24.14 -7.68 -5.88
N ILE A 183 -22.99 -8.01 -6.48
CA ILE A 183 -21.88 -7.08 -6.74
C ILE A 183 -22.04 -6.49 -8.14
N ARG A 184 -21.69 -5.22 -8.34
CA ARG A 184 -21.68 -4.59 -9.67
C ARG A 184 -20.75 -5.34 -10.63
N PRO A 185 -20.90 -5.16 -11.96
CA PRO A 185 -19.97 -5.71 -12.93
C PRO A 185 -18.51 -5.41 -12.57
N LEU A 186 -17.68 -6.44 -12.56
CA LEU A 186 -16.28 -6.37 -12.18
C LEU A 186 -15.38 -6.59 -13.40
N ALA A 187 -14.25 -5.89 -13.44
CA ALA A 187 -13.18 -6.13 -14.40
C ALA A 187 -11.81 -5.85 -13.77
N ALA A 188 -10.80 -6.60 -14.18
CA ALA A 188 -9.42 -6.44 -13.76
C ALA A 188 -8.47 -6.56 -14.95
N GLU A 189 -7.49 -5.68 -15.02
CA GLU A 189 -6.46 -5.66 -16.06
C GLU A 189 -5.09 -5.37 -15.44
N VAL A 190 -4.01 -5.90 -16.04
CA VAL A 190 -2.62 -5.69 -15.61
C VAL A 190 -1.75 -5.26 -16.78
N GLY A 191 -0.61 -4.63 -16.52
CA GLY A 191 0.36 -4.25 -17.56
C GLY A 191 -0.16 -3.19 -18.55
N VAL A 192 -1.10 -2.34 -18.11
CA VAL A 192 -1.78 -1.34 -18.93
C VAL A 192 -0.84 -0.21 -19.37
N LEU A 193 0.16 0.13 -18.56
CA LEU A 193 1.12 1.18 -18.87
C LEU A 193 2.47 0.59 -19.34
N PRO A 194 3.05 1.06 -20.46
CA PRO A 194 4.15 0.37 -21.14
C PRO A 194 5.52 0.46 -20.47
N ARG A 195 5.72 1.43 -19.56
CA ARG A 195 7.05 1.73 -18.97
C ARG A 195 7.12 1.62 -17.44
N VAL A 196 5.99 1.52 -16.76
CA VAL A 196 5.98 1.41 -15.30
C VAL A 196 6.47 0.01 -14.87
N HIS A 197 6.82 -0.16 -13.60
CA HIS A 197 7.33 -1.46 -13.15
C HIS A 197 6.20 -2.48 -13.03
N GLY A 198 5.03 -2.05 -12.56
CA GLY A 198 3.77 -2.78 -12.70
C GLY A 198 2.57 -1.84 -12.69
N SER A 199 1.47 -2.28 -13.28
CA SER A 199 0.20 -1.55 -13.28
C SER A 199 -0.98 -2.51 -13.16
N GLY A 200 -2.04 -2.05 -12.50
CA GLY A 200 -3.29 -2.79 -12.36
C GLY A 200 -4.48 -1.84 -12.42
N ILE A 201 -5.48 -2.15 -13.23
CA ILE A 201 -6.78 -1.47 -13.22
C ILE A 201 -7.80 -2.40 -12.61
N PHE A 202 -8.55 -1.92 -11.63
CA PHE A 202 -9.71 -2.59 -11.09
C PHE A 202 -10.95 -1.73 -11.31
N THR A 203 -11.97 -2.32 -11.92
CA THR A 203 -13.25 -1.68 -12.21
C THR A 203 -14.37 -2.44 -11.52
N ARG A 204 -15.28 -1.69 -10.89
CA ARG A 204 -16.49 -2.19 -10.22
C ARG A 204 -17.64 -1.23 -10.49
N GLY A 205 -18.50 -1.59 -11.45
CA GLY A 205 -19.49 -0.67 -12.02
C GLY A 205 -18.83 0.62 -12.50
N GLN A 206 -19.34 1.77 -12.05
CA GLN A 206 -18.77 3.09 -12.33
C GLN A 206 -17.64 3.51 -11.38
N THR A 207 -17.10 2.61 -10.55
CA THR A 207 -15.86 2.84 -9.79
C THR A 207 -14.68 2.21 -10.52
N GLN A 208 -13.67 3.00 -10.88
CA GLN A 208 -12.45 2.52 -11.54
C GLN A 208 -11.21 3.12 -10.88
N VAL A 209 -10.26 2.26 -10.52
CA VAL A 209 -8.99 2.65 -9.91
C VAL A 209 -7.84 2.03 -10.68
N MET A 210 -6.93 2.86 -11.16
CA MET A 210 -5.66 2.44 -11.75
C MET A 210 -4.57 2.59 -10.71
N THR A 211 -3.86 1.52 -10.41
CA THR A 211 -2.68 1.57 -9.55
C THR A 211 -1.41 1.36 -10.33
N ILE A 212 -0.39 2.16 -10.01
CA ILE A 212 0.94 2.10 -10.59
C ILE A 212 1.92 1.71 -9.49
N CYS A 213 2.67 0.63 -9.71
CA CYS A 213 3.74 0.18 -8.84
C CYS A 213 5.10 0.64 -9.39
N THR A 214 5.89 1.27 -8.52
CA THR A 214 7.27 1.67 -8.76
C THR A 214 8.17 1.03 -7.71
N LEU A 215 9.32 0.53 -8.16
CA LEU A 215 10.32 -0.14 -7.34
C LEU A 215 11.58 0.70 -7.33
N GLY A 216 12.16 0.91 -6.16
CA GLY A 216 13.42 1.63 -5.98
C GLY A 216 14.37 0.87 -5.05
N PRO A 217 15.64 1.30 -4.97
CA PRO A 217 16.55 0.83 -3.92
C PRO A 217 15.95 1.08 -2.53
N VAL A 218 16.40 0.32 -1.52
CA VAL A 218 15.91 0.44 -0.14
C VAL A 218 16.13 1.84 0.44
N SER A 219 17.17 2.54 0.00
CA SER A 219 17.45 3.94 0.37
C SER A 219 16.38 4.95 -0.08
N ASP A 220 15.52 4.60 -1.04
CA ASP A 220 14.38 5.42 -1.45
C ASP A 220 13.15 5.23 -0.53
N ALA A 221 13.26 4.41 0.53
CA ALA A 221 12.24 4.32 1.58
C ALA A 221 11.98 5.70 2.20
N GLN A 222 10.71 6.00 2.46
CA GLN A 222 10.31 7.28 3.04
C GLN A 222 10.85 7.38 4.47
N LYS A 223 11.63 8.42 4.77
CA LYS A 223 12.03 8.73 6.14
C LYS A 223 10.88 9.43 6.86
N LEU A 224 10.65 9.03 8.10
CA LEU A 224 9.64 9.59 8.97
C LEU A 224 10.32 10.31 10.14
N ASP A 225 9.80 11.49 10.47
CA ASP A 225 10.24 12.29 11.62
C ASP A 225 8.98 12.60 12.44
N GLY A 226 8.71 11.75 13.43
CA GLY A 226 7.50 11.75 14.24
C GLY A 226 7.80 11.38 15.69
N LEU A 227 6.75 11.27 16.51
CA LEU A 227 6.87 10.85 17.91
C LEU A 227 6.94 9.32 18.09
N ASP A 228 6.60 8.57 17.05
CA ASP A 228 6.56 7.11 17.06
C ASP A 228 7.95 6.50 16.76
N GLU A 229 8.11 5.19 17.02
CA GLU A 229 9.36 4.47 16.78
C GLU A 229 9.63 4.17 15.30
N GLU A 230 8.62 4.32 14.43
CA GLU A 230 8.76 4.09 12.99
C GLU A 230 9.52 5.25 12.33
N THR A 231 10.79 5.03 12.02
CA THR A 231 11.67 6.04 11.40
C THR A 231 11.68 5.98 9.87
N SER A 232 11.16 4.91 9.29
CA SER A 232 11.16 4.73 7.84
C SER A 232 10.07 3.80 7.37
N LYS A 233 9.60 4.05 6.14
CA LYS A 233 8.51 3.32 5.51
C LYS A 233 8.91 2.85 4.13
N ARG A 234 9.06 1.54 4.02
CA ARG A 234 9.53 0.85 2.80
C ARG A 234 8.43 0.68 1.76
N TYR A 235 7.19 0.47 2.20
CA TYR A 235 6.03 0.44 1.35
C TYR A 235 5.24 1.74 1.49
N MET A 236 5.09 2.46 0.40
CA MET A 236 4.38 3.74 0.37
C MET A 236 3.16 3.59 -0.52
N HIS A 237 1.97 3.72 0.06
CA HIS A 237 0.74 3.83 -0.71
C HIS A 237 0.30 5.29 -0.81
N GLN A 238 0.04 5.74 -2.03
CA GLN A 238 -0.55 7.04 -2.30
C GLN A 238 -1.86 6.86 -3.01
N TYR A 239 -2.85 7.63 -2.60
CA TYR A 239 -4.20 7.57 -3.12
C TYR A 239 -4.60 8.96 -3.60
N ASN A 240 -5.01 9.04 -4.86
CA ASN A 240 -5.39 10.28 -5.52
C ASN A 240 -6.84 10.21 -5.96
N PHE A 241 -7.62 11.24 -5.59
CA PHE A 241 -9.03 11.37 -5.93
C PHE A 241 -9.26 12.66 -6.73
N PRO A 242 -8.91 12.68 -8.02
CA PRO A 242 -9.02 13.87 -8.84
C PRO A 242 -10.49 14.25 -9.08
N SER A 243 -10.80 15.54 -9.24
CA SER A 243 -12.20 16.01 -9.35
C SER A 243 -12.94 15.44 -10.56
N TYR A 244 -12.25 15.16 -11.66
CA TYR A 244 -12.84 14.55 -12.84
C TYR A 244 -13.42 13.16 -12.55
N SER A 245 -12.94 12.46 -11.52
CA SER A 245 -13.40 11.11 -11.19
C SER A 245 -14.87 11.05 -10.73
N VAL A 246 -15.42 12.20 -10.32
CA VAL A 246 -16.83 12.37 -9.96
C VAL A 246 -17.58 13.27 -10.95
N GLY A 247 -16.92 13.71 -12.02
CA GLY A 247 -17.48 14.63 -13.02
C GLY A 247 -17.44 16.10 -12.61
N GLU A 248 -16.62 16.48 -11.63
CA GLU A 248 -16.55 17.85 -11.11
C GLU A 248 -15.26 18.57 -11.52
N THR A 249 -15.29 19.90 -11.40
CA THR A 249 -14.11 20.76 -11.59
C THR A 249 -13.70 21.38 -10.25
N ARG A 250 -12.49 21.08 -9.79
CA ARG A 250 -11.89 21.69 -8.58
C ARG A 250 -10.40 21.96 -8.83
N PRO A 251 -9.80 23.01 -8.23
CA PRO A 251 -8.37 23.22 -8.33
C PRO A 251 -7.60 21.99 -7.82
N SER A 252 -6.64 21.51 -8.60
CA SER A 252 -5.74 20.45 -8.14
C SER A 252 -4.84 21.01 -7.03
N ARG A 253 -4.98 20.45 -5.83
CA ARG A 253 -4.15 20.74 -4.65
C ARG A 253 -3.55 19.43 -4.14
N GLY A 254 -2.68 19.52 -3.13
CA GLY A 254 -2.20 18.33 -2.43
C GLY A 254 -3.34 17.49 -1.82
N PRO A 255 -3.06 16.23 -1.44
CA PRO A 255 -4.08 15.32 -0.93
C PRO A 255 -4.72 15.85 0.35
N GLY A 256 -6.04 15.71 0.47
CA GLY A 256 -6.78 16.01 1.68
C GLY A 256 -6.73 14.88 2.70
N ARG A 257 -7.41 15.07 3.83
CA ARG A 257 -7.47 14.07 4.92
C ARG A 257 -8.09 12.75 4.47
N ARG A 258 -9.09 12.80 3.58
CA ARG A 258 -9.79 11.60 3.10
C ARG A 258 -8.89 10.78 2.18
N GLU A 259 -8.18 11.43 1.27
CA GLU A 259 -7.22 10.78 0.38
C GLU A 259 -6.10 10.10 1.17
N ILE A 260 -5.56 10.79 2.19
CA ILE A 260 -4.56 10.22 3.10
C ILE A 260 -5.14 9.02 3.86
N GLY A 261 -6.36 9.13 4.41
CA GLY A 261 -7.01 8.04 5.13
C GLY A 261 -7.30 6.81 4.27
N HIS A 262 -7.76 7.00 3.03
CA HIS A 262 -7.98 5.92 2.08
C HIS A 262 -6.67 5.25 1.64
N GLY A 263 -5.61 6.03 1.41
CA GLY A 263 -4.27 5.50 1.11
C GLY A 263 -3.72 4.68 2.28
N ALA A 264 -3.86 5.19 3.52
CA ALA A 264 -3.44 4.47 4.72
C ALA A 264 -4.22 3.16 4.92
N LEU A 265 -5.53 3.14 4.61
CA LEU A 265 -6.33 1.91 4.66
C LEU A 265 -5.83 0.88 3.64
N ALA A 266 -5.61 1.30 2.39
CA ALA A 266 -5.13 0.41 1.33
C ALA A 266 -3.73 -0.13 1.66
N GLU A 267 -2.88 0.73 2.22
CA GLU A 267 -1.56 0.34 2.68
C GLU A 267 -1.61 -0.71 3.78
N ARG A 268 -2.42 -0.45 4.81
CA ARG A 268 -2.59 -1.35 5.96
C ARG A 268 -3.09 -2.73 5.54
N ALA A 269 -3.90 -2.79 4.48
CA ALA A 269 -4.38 -4.05 3.91
C ALA A 269 -3.29 -4.87 3.20
N LEU A 270 -2.23 -4.22 2.71
CA LEU A 270 -1.21 -4.85 1.83
C LEU A 270 0.10 -5.13 2.55
N VAL A 271 0.50 -4.31 3.53
CA VAL A 271 1.71 -4.54 4.34
C VAL A 271 1.84 -5.99 4.85
N PRO A 272 0.78 -6.64 5.36
CA PRO A 272 0.89 -8.00 5.91
C PRO A 272 1.32 -9.08 4.91
N VAL A 273 1.01 -8.88 3.63
CA VAL A 273 1.32 -9.82 2.55
C VAL A 273 2.61 -9.48 1.81
N LEU A 274 3.27 -8.37 2.13
CA LEU A 274 4.54 -8.02 1.48
C LEU A 274 5.66 -8.97 1.90
N PRO A 275 6.62 -9.22 0.99
CA PRO A 275 7.83 -9.98 1.30
C PRO A 275 8.75 -9.21 2.24
N SER A 276 9.61 -9.93 2.95
CA SER A 276 10.62 -9.32 3.82
C SER A 276 11.66 -8.54 3.00
N VAL A 277 12.52 -7.77 3.69
CA VAL A 277 13.60 -7.01 3.02
C VAL A 277 14.64 -7.97 2.44
N GLU A 278 14.88 -9.07 3.13
CA GLU A 278 15.83 -10.11 2.74
C GLU A 278 15.37 -10.84 1.48
N GLU A 279 14.07 -11.11 1.35
CA GLU A 279 13.49 -11.78 0.19
C GLU A 279 13.39 -10.86 -1.02
N PHE A 280 12.96 -9.61 -0.81
CA PHE A 280 12.72 -8.67 -1.90
C PHE A 280 13.23 -7.28 -1.51
N PRO A 281 14.51 -6.95 -1.73
CA PRO A 281 15.13 -5.74 -1.17
C PRO A 281 14.83 -4.46 -1.97
N TYR A 282 13.56 -4.06 -2.02
CA TYR A 282 13.11 -2.86 -2.76
C TYR A 282 12.28 -1.95 -1.88
N ALA A 283 12.47 -0.63 -2.01
CA ALA A 283 11.40 0.30 -1.67
C ALA A 283 10.28 0.17 -2.71
N ILE A 284 9.04 0.14 -2.25
CA ILE A 284 7.86 -0.12 -3.09
C ILE A 284 6.92 1.06 -2.95
N ARG A 285 6.58 1.72 -4.06
CA ARG A 285 5.61 2.80 -4.10
C ARG A 285 4.44 2.43 -4.99
N CYS A 286 3.24 2.37 -4.42
CA CYS A 286 1.99 2.25 -5.14
C CYS A 286 1.27 3.60 -5.18
N VAL A 287 0.80 4.00 -6.36
CA VAL A 287 -0.06 5.18 -6.52
C VAL A 287 -1.36 4.73 -7.15
N SER A 288 -2.46 4.84 -6.42
CA SER A 288 -3.81 4.58 -6.90
C SER A 288 -4.45 5.87 -7.38
N GLU A 289 -4.66 5.97 -8.68
CA GLU A 289 -5.40 7.03 -9.35
C GLU A 289 -6.85 6.59 -9.54
N VAL A 290 -7.79 7.30 -8.90
CA VAL A 290 -9.22 7.05 -9.08
C VAL A 290 -9.66 7.71 -10.38
N LEU A 291 -10.02 6.88 -11.37
CA LEU A 291 -10.41 7.34 -12.69
C LEU A 291 -11.91 7.64 -12.77
N SER A 292 -12.71 6.90 -12.02
CA SER A 292 -14.15 7.12 -11.86
C SER A 292 -14.59 6.63 -10.48
N SER A 293 -15.60 7.28 -9.89
CA SER A 293 -16.10 6.95 -8.56
C SER A 293 -17.62 6.94 -8.50
N ASN A 294 -18.18 5.77 -8.15
CA ASN A 294 -19.55 5.63 -7.66
C ASN A 294 -19.56 4.72 -6.43
N GLY A 295 -18.65 4.95 -5.48
CA GLY A 295 -18.57 4.24 -4.19
C GLY A 295 -17.37 3.29 -4.06
N SER A 296 -16.94 3.08 -2.81
CA SER A 296 -15.94 2.06 -2.42
C SER A 296 -14.62 2.09 -3.22
N THR A 297 -14.11 3.28 -3.52
CA THR A 297 -12.85 3.50 -4.24
C THR A 297 -11.62 3.11 -3.43
N SER A 298 -11.66 3.21 -2.10
CA SER A 298 -10.58 2.72 -1.23
C SER A 298 -10.40 1.21 -1.31
N GLN A 299 -11.50 0.47 -1.47
CA GLN A 299 -11.46 -0.97 -1.68
C GLN A 299 -11.01 -1.31 -3.10
N GLY A 300 -11.42 -0.50 -4.09
CA GLY A 300 -10.88 -0.58 -5.44
C GLY A 300 -9.36 -0.36 -5.49
N SER A 301 -8.81 0.53 -4.66
CA SER A 301 -7.35 0.71 -4.57
C SER A 301 -6.62 -0.48 -3.95
N ILE A 302 -7.22 -1.22 -3.03
CA ILE A 302 -6.62 -2.47 -2.52
C ILE A 302 -6.46 -3.46 -3.68
N CYS A 303 -7.56 -3.75 -4.39
CA CYS A 303 -7.55 -4.69 -5.51
C CYS A 303 -6.58 -4.23 -6.62
N GLY A 304 -6.65 -2.96 -7.02
CA GLY A 304 -5.76 -2.40 -8.04
C GLY A 304 -4.29 -2.46 -7.63
N SER A 305 -3.97 -2.24 -6.35
CA SER A 305 -2.60 -2.33 -5.83
C SER A 305 -2.10 -3.75 -5.80
N THR A 306 -2.91 -4.72 -5.39
CA THR A 306 -2.55 -6.15 -5.49
C THR A 306 -2.22 -6.53 -6.92
N LEU A 307 -3.07 -6.17 -7.89
CA LEU A 307 -2.81 -6.41 -9.32
C LEU A 307 -1.48 -5.76 -9.77
N ALA A 308 -1.23 -4.51 -9.38
CA ALA A 308 -0.02 -3.78 -9.75
C ALA A 308 1.26 -4.36 -9.10
N LEU A 309 1.17 -4.88 -7.87
CA LEU A 309 2.27 -5.55 -7.16
C LEU A 309 2.62 -6.88 -7.84
N MET A 310 1.61 -7.70 -8.16
CA MET A 310 1.78 -8.96 -8.88
C MET A 310 2.37 -8.73 -10.28
N ASP A 311 1.87 -7.72 -11.00
CA ASP A 311 2.39 -7.32 -12.32
C ASP A 311 3.82 -6.78 -12.24
N ALA A 312 4.20 -6.12 -11.13
CA ALA A 312 5.56 -5.65 -10.91
C ALA A 312 6.57 -6.75 -10.54
N GLY A 313 6.11 -7.98 -10.32
CA GLY A 313 6.93 -9.09 -9.84
C GLY A 313 7.31 -8.98 -8.36
N VAL A 314 6.49 -8.28 -7.56
CA VAL A 314 6.65 -8.29 -6.09
C VAL A 314 6.09 -9.61 -5.57
N PRO A 315 6.91 -10.47 -4.91
CA PRO A 315 6.48 -11.77 -4.40
C PRO A 315 5.63 -11.59 -3.13
N ILE A 316 4.41 -11.07 -3.30
CA ILE A 316 3.44 -11.03 -2.22
C ILE A 316 3.04 -12.45 -1.82
N LYS A 317 2.85 -12.70 -0.52
CA LYS A 317 2.49 -14.02 0.01
C LYS A 317 1.18 -14.53 -0.59
N GLU A 318 0.18 -13.66 -0.63
CA GLU A 318 -1.17 -13.93 -1.12
C GLU A 318 -1.80 -12.65 -1.69
N PRO A 319 -2.68 -12.75 -2.70
CA PRO A 319 -3.44 -11.60 -3.20
C PRO A 319 -4.50 -11.14 -2.19
N VAL A 320 -4.69 -9.82 -2.11
CA VAL A 320 -5.64 -9.16 -1.20
C VAL A 320 -6.77 -8.53 -2.02
N ALA A 321 -8.02 -8.76 -1.62
CA ALA A 321 -9.18 -8.07 -2.18
C ALA A 321 -9.87 -7.20 -1.14
N GLY A 322 -10.43 -6.08 -1.59
CA GLY A 322 -11.23 -5.17 -0.78
C GLY A 322 -12.69 -5.13 -1.22
N ILE A 323 -13.60 -5.07 -0.26
CA ILE A 323 -15.03 -4.88 -0.48
C ILE A 323 -15.66 -4.07 0.65
N SER A 324 -16.80 -3.42 0.37
CA SER A 324 -17.61 -2.76 1.39
C SER A 324 -18.98 -3.40 1.54
N CYS A 325 -19.53 -3.28 2.75
CA CYS A 325 -20.87 -3.67 3.12
C CYS A 325 -21.61 -2.48 3.72
N GLY A 326 -22.80 -2.19 3.21
CA GLY A 326 -23.69 -1.16 3.71
C GLY A 326 -24.64 -1.65 4.79
N LEU A 327 -25.22 -0.71 5.53
CA LEU A 327 -26.34 -0.93 6.45
C LEU A 327 -27.48 0.02 6.11
N ILE A 328 -28.70 -0.46 6.30
CA ILE A 328 -29.88 0.38 6.48
C ILE A 328 -30.64 -0.09 7.72
N THR A 329 -31.06 0.85 8.56
CA THR A 329 -31.82 0.62 9.79
C THR A 329 -33.15 1.36 9.71
N LYS A 330 -34.24 0.66 10.04
CA LYS A 330 -35.60 1.21 10.12
C LYS A 330 -35.84 1.83 11.49
N GLU A 331 -36.87 2.66 11.59
CA GLU A 331 -37.26 3.31 12.84
C GLU A 331 -37.67 2.32 13.94
N ASP A 332 -38.18 1.14 13.56
CA ASP A 332 -38.54 0.06 14.49
C ASP A 332 -37.32 -0.74 14.99
N GLY A 333 -36.10 -0.38 14.56
CA GLY A 333 -34.85 -1.04 14.93
C GLY A 333 -34.48 -2.24 14.06
N SER A 334 -35.34 -2.67 13.14
CA SER A 334 -34.99 -3.69 12.16
C SER A 334 -33.95 -3.16 11.15
N TRP A 335 -33.12 -4.05 10.62
CA TRP A 335 -32.01 -3.65 9.77
C TRP A 335 -31.72 -4.65 8.65
N MET A 336 -31.01 -4.17 7.63
CA MET A 336 -30.55 -4.97 6.50
C MET A 336 -29.13 -4.53 6.11
N THR A 337 -28.28 -5.50 5.80
CA THR A 337 -26.94 -5.26 5.25
C THR A 337 -26.90 -5.60 3.76
N MET A 338 -26.06 -4.91 3.00
CA MET A 338 -25.96 -5.09 1.53
C MET A 338 -24.52 -4.99 1.04
N VAL A 339 -24.13 -5.78 0.05
CA VAL A 339 -22.77 -5.78 -0.47
C VAL A 339 -22.57 -4.77 -1.59
N ASP A 340 -21.35 -4.25 -1.70
CA ASP A 340 -20.91 -3.37 -2.79
C ASP A 340 -21.83 -2.16 -2.97
N ILE A 341 -21.85 -1.30 -1.94
CA ILE A 341 -22.65 -0.09 -1.97
C ILE A 341 -22.18 0.90 -3.03
N GLN A 342 -23.15 1.51 -3.71
CA GLN A 342 -22.91 2.65 -4.60
C GLN A 342 -22.90 3.97 -3.81
N GLY A 343 -22.51 5.07 -4.46
CA GLY A 343 -22.41 6.38 -3.80
C GLY A 343 -23.69 6.80 -3.07
N LEU A 344 -24.86 6.63 -3.69
CA LEU A 344 -26.14 6.94 -3.04
C LEU A 344 -26.45 6.08 -1.81
N GLU A 345 -26.12 4.79 -1.87
CA GLU A 345 -26.34 3.86 -0.77
C GLU A 345 -25.38 4.12 0.40
N ASP A 346 -24.16 4.57 0.11
CA ASP A 346 -23.29 5.15 1.14
C ASP A 346 -23.95 6.41 1.70
N PHE A 347 -24.21 7.44 0.89
CA PHE A 347 -24.72 8.73 1.36
C PHE A 347 -26.01 8.64 2.18
N TYR A 348 -26.95 7.78 1.79
CA TYR A 348 -28.28 7.68 2.42
C TYR A 348 -28.44 6.46 3.33
N GLY A 349 -27.50 5.51 3.29
CA GLY A 349 -27.40 4.41 4.23
C GLY A 349 -26.74 4.81 5.55
N ASP A 350 -26.62 3.83 6.42
CA ASP A 350 -26.29 4.01 7.84
C ASP A 350 -24.85 3.56 8.17
N MET A 351 -24.20 2.81 7.28
CA MET A 351 -22.85 2.27 7.47
C MET A 351 -22.15 2.05 6.13
N ASP A 352 -20.84 2.26 6.11
CA ASP A 352 -19.90 1.77 5.09
C ASP A 352 -18.79 0.96 5.79
N PHE A 353 -18.98 -0.36 5.82
CA PHE A 353 -18.10 -1.32 6.48
C PHE A 353 -17.12 -1.91 5.46
N LYS A 354 -15.88 -1.46 5.48
CA LYS A 354 -14.82 -1.83 4.53
C LYS A 354 -13.96 -2.94 5.09
N VAL A 355 -13.71 -3.98 4.29
CA VAL A 355 -12.84 -5.09 4.67
C VAL A 355 -11.91 -5.47 3.53
N GLY A 356 -10.62 -5.41 3.81
CA GLY A 356 -9.54 -5.98 3.01
C GLY A 356 -9.07 -7.31 3.59
N GLY A 357 -8.75 -8.27 2.74
CA GLY A 357 -8.21 -9.55 3.20
C GLY A 357 -7.84 -10.50 2.08
N THR A 358 -7.16 -11.58 2.46
CA THR A 358 -6.81 -12.72 1.61
C THR A 358 -7.85 -13.83 1.78
N LYS A 359 -7.56 -15.02 1.23
CA LYS A 359 -8.30 -16.25 1.51
C LYS A 359 -8.13 -16.76 2.94
N ASN A 360 -7.01 -16.40 3.60
CA ASN A 360 -6.68 -16.90 4.93
C ASN A 360 -7.28 -16.05 6.05
N GLY A 361 -7.55 -14.77 5.79
CA GLY A 361 -8.16 -13.90 6.78
C GLY A 361 -8.19 -12.43 6.39
N ILE A 362 -8.56 -11.62 7.37
CA ILE A 362 -8.68 -10.17 7.25
C ILE A 362 -7.30 -9.53 7.41
N THR A 363 -7.00 -8.57 6.54
CA THR A 363 -5.78 -7.75 6.63
C THR A 363 -6.07 -6.31 7.05
N ALA A 364 -7.25 -5.77 6.73
CA ALA A 364 -7.67 -4.46 7.22
C ALA A 364 -9.18 -4.32 7.33
N ILE A 365 -9.61 -3.49 8.29
CA ILE A 365 -11.01 -3.06 8.45
C ILE A 365 -11.03 -1.54 8.62
N GLN A 366 -12.04 -0.90 8.05
CA GLN A 366 -12.44 0.45 8.40
C GLN A 366 -13.95 0.55 8.38
N VAL A 367 -14.53 1.20 9.37
CA VAL A 367 -15.98 1.37 9.47
C VAL A 367 -16.31 2.84 9.57
N ASP A 368 -17.21 3.29 8.71
CA ASP A 368 -17.83 4.62 8.79
C ASP A 368 -19.33 4.43 9.03
N ILE A 369 -19.92 5.19 9.96
CA ILE A 369 -21.34 5.05 10.31
C ILE A 369 -22.02 6.40 10.43
N LYS A 370 -23.34 6.39 10.21
CA LYS A 370 -24.23 7.57 10.32
C LYS A 370 -25.36 7.34 11.34
N VAL A 371 -25.25 6.26 12.11
CA VAL A 371 -26.14 5.88 13.22
C VAL A 371 -25.36 5.87 14.53
N ASP A 372 -26.06 5.77 15.66
CA ASP A 372 -25.45 5.80 17.01
C ASP A 372 -24.39 4.72 17.28
N GLY A 373 -24.35 3.70 16.44
CA GLY A 373 -23.40 2.60 16.53
C GLY A 373 -23.96 1.28 15.98
N LEU A 374 -23.09 0.28 15.93
CA LEU A 374 -23.35 -1.05 15.46
C LEU A 374 -23.46 -2.03 16.64
N THR A 375 -24.38 -2.98 16.51
CA THR A 375 -24.44 -4.15 17.39
C THR A 375 -23.50 -5.24 16.85
N MET A 376 -23.15 -6.21 17.70
CA MET A 376 -22.33 -7.35 17.28
C MET A 376 -22.98 -8.16 16.16
N ASP A 377 -24.32 -8.27 16.15
CA ASP A 377 -25.05 -8.99 15.09
C ASP A 377 -24.91 -8.33 13.72
N ILE A 378 -24.92 -7.00 13.68
CA ILE A 378 -24.70 -6.24 12.44
C ILE A 378 -23.27 -6.46 11.93
N ILE A 379 -22.28 -6.42 12.82
CA ILE A 379 -20.87 -6.64 12.47
C ILE A 379 -20.66 -8.07 11.96
N ALA A 380 -21.23 -9.07 12.62
CA ALA A 380 -21.15 -10.47 12.20
C ALA A 380 -21.78 -10.69 10.82
N SER A 381 -22.92 -10.04 10.56
CA SER A 381 -23.58 -10.04 9.24
C SER A 381 -22.68 -9.42 8.16
N ALA A 382 -22.04 -8.29 8.47
CA ALA A 382 -21.12 -7.62 7.54
C ALA A 382 -19.88 -8.49 7.24
N PHE A 383 -19.30 -9.16 8.24
CA PHE A 383 -18.18 -10.09 8.04
C PHE A 383 -18.54 -11.22 7.07
N GLU A 384 -19.67 -11.88 7.26
CA GLU A 384 -20.04 -13.00 6.38
C GLU A 384 -20.27 -12.55 4.92
N LYS A 385 -20.93 -11.40 4.71
CA LYS A 385 -21.13 -10.83 3.36
C LYS A 385 -19.82 -10.43 2.72
N THR A 386 -18.97 -9.70 3.46
CA THR A 386 -17.68 -9.24 2.92
C THR A 386 -16.74 -10.41 2.65
N ARG A 387 -16.70 -11.45 3.50
CA ARG A 387 -15.91 -12.66 3.27
C ARG A 387 -16.27 -13.33 1.94
N LYS A 388 -17.56 -13.60 1.71
CA LYS A 388 -18.06 -14.20 0.45
C LYS A 388 -17.68 -13.37 -0.77
N ALA A 389 -17.85 -12.05 -0.68
CA ALA A 389 -17.55 -11.15 -1.78
C ALA A 389 -16.04 -11.02 -2.05
N ARG A 390 -15.19 -11.00 -1.01
CA ARG A 390 -13.72 -11.02 -1.16
C ARG A 390 -13.28 -12.28 -1.92
N MET A 391 -13.81 -13.45 -1.56
CA MET A 391 -13.47 -14.71 -2.25
C MET A 391 -13.85 -14.65 -3.73
N TYR A 392 -15.06 -14.18 -4.04
CA TYR A 392 -15.51 -14.01 -5.43
C TYR A 392 -14.60 -13.04 -6.22
N ILE A 393 -14.25 -11.88 -5.65
CA ILE A 393 -13.36 -10.91 -6.30
C ILE A 393 -11.98 -11.51 -6.56
N LEU A 394 -11.42 -12.25 -5.60
CA LEU A 394 -10.13 -12.92 -5.75
C LEU A 394 -10.18 -13.97 -6.86
N ASP A 395 -11.09 -14.94 -6.74
CA ASP A 395 -11.13 -16.15 -7.58
C ASP A 395 -11.64 -15.88 -8.99
N GLU A 396 -12.73 -15.13 -9.10
CA GLU A 396 -13.46 -15.02 -10.35
C GLU A 396 -12.99 -13.85 -11.22
N ILE A 397 -12.25 -12.89 -10.63
CA ILE A 397 -11.86 -11.65 -11.30
C ILE A 397 -10.35 -11.44 -11.28
N MET A 398 -9.74 -11.25 -10.09
CA MET A 398 -8.34 -10.86 -9.99
C MET A 398 -7.39 -11.96 -10.48
N LEU A 399 -7.57 -13.20 -9.99
CA LEU A 399 -6.74 -14.33 -10.38
C LEU A 399 -6.95 -14.77 -11.84
N LYS A 400 -8.07 -14.39 -12.47
CA LYS A 400 -8.24 -14.58 -13.92
C LYS A 400 -7.47 -13.57 -14.76
N ALA A 401 -7.28 -12.35 -14.24
CA ALA A 401 -6.48 -11.32 -14.90
C ALA A 401 -4.97 -11.57 -14.74
N ILE A 402 -4.55 -12.05 -13.56
CA ILE A 402 -3.17 -12.42 -13.27
C ILE A 402 -3.13 -13.62 -12.30
N PRO A 403 -2.96 -14.86 -12.81
CA PRO A 403 -3.03 -16.07 -11.98
C PRO A 403 -1.95 -16.16 -10.90
N GLU A 404 -0.77 -15.60 -11.16
CA GLU A 404 0.38 -15.63 -10.28
C GLU A 404 1.23 -14.36 -10.45
N VAL A 405 2.04 -14.06 -9.43
CA VAL A 405 3.03 -12.97 -9.49
C VAL A 405 3.96 -13.20 -10.67
N ARG A 406 4.32 -12.14 -11.41
CA ARG A 406 5.31 -12.27 -12.49
C ARG A 406 6.64 -12.79 -11.93
N PRO A 407 7.28 -13.78 -12.57
CA PRO A 407 8.49 -14.41 -12.04
C PRO A 407 9.71 -13.46 -12.00
N GLU A 408 9.69 -12.41 -12.82
CA GLU A 408 10.75 -11.41 -12.87
C GLU A 408 10.17 -10.00 -12.77
N VAL A 409 10.87 -9.12 -12.06
CA VAL A 409 10.56 -7.69 -12.07
C VAL A 409 10.74 -7.11 -13.47
N SER A 410 9.98 -6.05 -13.78
CA SER A 410 10.05 -5.35 -15.08
C SER A 410 11.48 -5.07 -15.55
N LYS A 411 11.68 -5.05 -16.88
CA LYS A 411 12.96 -4.64 -17.49
C LYS A 411 13.34 -3.18 -17.20
N TRP A 412 12.36 -2.36 -16.83
CA TRP A 412 12.57 -0.97 -16.44
C TRP A 412 12.85 -0.81 -14.94
N ALA A 413 12.53 -1.83 -14.14
CA ALA A 413 12.85 -1.83 -12.73
C ALA A 413 14.34 -2.05 -12.52
N PRO A 414 14.96 -1.37 -11.54
CA PRO A 414 16.32 -1.68 -11.15
C PRO A 414 16.40 -3.15 -10.73
N LYS A 415 17.47 -3.84 -11.09
CA LYS A 415 17.78 -5.16 -10.56
C LYS A 415 18.55 -4.99 -9.26
N MET A 416 17.99 -5.53 -8.19
CA MET A 416 18.63 -5.58 -6.89
C MET A 416 19.37 -6.90 -6.73
N LEU A 417 20.65 -6.81 -6.39
CA LEU A 417 21.44 -7.95 -5.97
C LEU A 417 21.94 -7.69 -4.55
N THR A 418 22.05 -8.76 -3.76
CA THR A 418 22.48 -8.69 -2.36
C THR A 418 23.72 -9.51 -2.12
N THR A 419 24.54 -9.04 -1.19
CA THR A 419 25.63 -9.83 -0.62
C THR A 419 25.84 -9.43 0.83
N LYS A 420 26.64 -10.20 1.57
CA LYS A 420 26.94 -9.94 2.98
C LYS A 420 28.44 -9.86 3.17
N VAL A 421 28.90 -8.78 3.78
CA VAL A 421 30.31 -8.55 4.10
C VAL A 421 30.54 -8.69 5.61
N PRO A 422 31.72 -9.18 6.05
CA PRO A 422 32.09 -9.15 7.46
C PRO A 422 32.06 -7.73 8.02
N VAL A 423 31.53 -7.56 9.24
CA VAL A 423 31.30 -6.23 9.85
C VAL A 423 32.62 -5.46 10.02
N ASP A 424 33.71 -6.15 10.35
CA ASP A 424 35.06 -5.60 10.45
C ASP A 424 35.62 -5.10 9.10
N LYS A 425 35.09 -5.60 7.98
CA LYS A 425 35.50 -5.27 6.61
C LYS A 425 34.66 -4.18 5.94
N ILE A 426 33.55 -3.75 6.55
CA ILE A 426 32.69 -2.67 6.02
C ILE A 426 33.51 -1.41 5.72
N ARG A 427 34.43 -1.03 6.63
CA ARG A 427 35.27 0.17 6.48
C ARG A 427 36.18 0.12 5.26
N GLU A 428 36.66 -1.07 4.89
CA GLU A 428 37.51 -1.29 3.71
C GLU A 428 36.68 -1.12 2.41
N VAL A 429 35.46 -1.67 2.38
CA VAL A 429 34.54 -1.55 1.25
C VAL A 429 34.06 -0.11 1.03
N ILE A 430 33.74 0.62 2.11
CA ILE A 430 33.35 2.03 2.03
C ILE A 430 34.57 2.89 1.61
N GLY A 431 35.73 2.59 2.18
CA GLY A 431 36.95 3.39 2.02
C GLY A 431 36.89 4.72 2.79
N SER A 432 38.04 5.39 2.92
CA SER A 432 38.12 6.68 3.64
C SER A 432 37.17 7.72 3.01
N GLY A 433 36.17 8.16 3.77
CA GLY A 433 35.17 9.14 3.31
C GLY A 433 34.27 8.64 2.18
N GLY A 434 34.09 7.32 2.02
CA GLY A 434 33.25 6.74 0.96
C GLY A 434 33.90 6.66 -0.42
N LYS A 435 35.20 6.95 -0.54
CA LYS A 435 35.88 7.01 -1.86
C LYS A 435 35.81 5.70 -2.65
N VAL A 436 35.94 4.56 -1.98
CA VAL A 436 35.97 3.25 -2.66
C VAL A 436 34.57 2.90 -3.17
N ILE A 437 33.56 3.01 -2.30
CA ILE A 437 32.18 2.70 -2.69
C ILE A 437 31.65 3.63 -3.78
N GLN A 438 32.01 4.92 -3.75
CA GLN A 438 31.67 5.88 -4.79
C GLN A 438 32.37 5.54 -6.12
N LYS A 439 33.62 5.08 -6.10
CA LYS A 439 34.33 4.60 -7.31
C LYS A 439 33.60 3.40 -7.92
N ILE A 440 33.25 2.39 -7.12
CA ILE A 440 32.53 1.19 -7.57
C ILE A 440 31.16 1.56 -8.15
N SER A 441 30.42 2.41 -7.43
CA SER A 441 29.10 2.91 -7.86
C SER A 441 29.18 3.63 -9.22
N ALA A 442 30.20 4.47 -9.42
CA ALA A 442 30.40 5.19 -10.69
C ALA A 442 30.86 4.27 -11.83
N GLU A 443 31.83 3.38 -11.59
CA GLU A 443 32.38 2.47 -12.61
C GLU A 443 31.37 1.43 -13.08
N CYS A 444 30.52 0.94 -12.16
CA CYS A 444 29.48 -0.03 -12.47
C CYS A 444 28.11 0.61 -12.76
N GLU A 445 27.98 1.94 -12.70
CA GLU A 445 26.69 2.66 -12.90
C GLU A 445 25.54 2.09 -12.04
N VAL A 446 25.86 1.79 -10.77
CA VAL A 446 24.91 1.20 -9.81
C VAL A 446 24.84 2.04 -8.54
N LYS A 447 23.73 1.99 -7.81
CA LYS A 447 23.65 2.47 -6.42
C LYS A 447 24.03 1.34 -5.47
N ILE A 448 24.75 1.65 -4.40
CA ILE A 448 25.18 0.66 -3.41
C ILE A 448 24.86 1.19 -2.01
N ASP A 449 24.09 0.42 -1.26
CA ASP A 449 23.74 0.69 0.13
C ASP A 449 24.39 -0.39 1.02
N ILE A 450 25.07 0.02 2.09
CA ILE A 450 25.73 -0.88 3.04
C ILE A 450 25.17 -0.58 4.44
N ASN A 451 24.63 -1.61 5.08
CA ASN A 451 24.10 -1.54 6.43
C ASN A 451 25.16 -1.91 7.48
N GLU A 452 24.93 -1.50 8.72
CA GLU A 452 25.83 -1.75 9.86
C GLU A 452 25.97 -3.25 10.21
N ASP A 453 24.99 -4.06 9.83
CA ASP A 453 24.99 -5.53 10.00
C ASP A 453 25.79 -6.28 8.92
N GLY A 454 26.42 -5.54 7.98
CA GLY A 454 27.18 -6.08 6.86
C GLY A 454 26.34 -6.44 5.63
N SER A 455 25.03 -6.19 5.64
CA SER A 455 24.19 -6.40 4.46
C SER A 455 24.48 -5.33 3.39
N VAL A 456 24.74 -5.76 2.16
CA VAL A 456 25.05 -4.89 1.02
C VAL A 456 24.03 -5.08 -0.09
N PHE A 457 23.42 -3.98 -0.52
CA PHE A 457 22.41 -3.94 -1.57
C PHE A 457 22.96 -3.18 -2.78
N VAL A 458 23.01 -3.82 -3.94
CA VAL A 458 23.46 -3.24 -5.21
C VAL A 458 22.29 -3.12 -6.17
N SER A 459 22.03 -1.91 -6.65
CA SER A 459 20.90 -1.56 -7.50
C SER A 459 21.36 -1.00 -8.85
N GLY A 460 20.95 -1.60 -9.97
CA GLY A 460 21.27 -1.08 -11.30
C GLY A 460 20.29 -1.57 -12.36
N LEU A 461 20.16 -0.84 -13.47
CA LEU A 461 19.31 -1.29 -14.59
C LEU A 461 19.91 -2.50 -15.31
N ASP A 462 21.24 -2.57 -15.36
CA ASP A 462 21.98 -3.65 -15.99
C ASP A 462 22.43 -4.68 -14.94
N LYS A 463 21.93 -5.91 -15.08
CA LYS A 463 22.23 -7.02 -14.17
C LYS A 463 23.72 -7.38 -14.20
N GLU A 464 24.39 -7.29 -15.35
CA GLU A 464 25.81 -7.63 -15.47
C GLU A 464 26.68 -6.63 -14.72
N LYS A 465 26.36 -5.34 -14.83
CA LYS A 465 27.06 -4.30 -14.08
C LYS A 465 26.83 -4.39 -12.57
N ALA A 466 25.60 -4.70 -12.14
CA ALA A 466 25.31 -4.96 -10.73
C ALA A 466 26.10 -6.17 -10.21
N GLN A 467 26.21 -7.24 -11.00
CA GLN A 467 27.00 -8.41 -10.62
C GLN A 467 28.50 -8.08 -10.54
N GLN A 468 29.01 -7.24 -11.45
CA GLN A 468 30.38 -6.76 -11.39
C GLN A 468 30.66 -6.00 -10.10
N ALA A 469 29.75 -5.10 -9.68
CA ALA A 469 29.89 -4.40 -8.40
C ALA A 469 29.90 -5.35 -7.19
N ILE A 470 29.02 -6.36 -7.15
CA ILE A 470 29.07 -7.40 -6.11
C ILE A 470 30.41 -8.12 -6.09
N ASN A 471 30.94 -8.49 -7.25
CA ASN A 471 32.21 -9.20 -7.33
C ASN A 471 33.36 -8.33 -6.79
N ILE A 472 33.37 -7.03 -7.11
CA ILE A 472 34.37 -6.09 -6.58
C ILE A 472 34.24 -5.97 -5.05
N ILE A 473 33.02 -5.78 -4.54
CA ILE A 473 32.73 -5.68 -3.10
C ILE A 473 33.21 -6.93 -2.37
N ASN A 474 32.88 -8.11 -2.90
CA ASN A 474 33.30 -9.39 -2.33
C ASN A 474 34.82 -9.59 -2.39
N THR A 475 35.49 -9.07 -3.41
CA THR A 475 36.96 -9.14 -3.52
C THR A 475 37.65 -8.21 -2.52
N ILE A 476 37.00 -7.11 -2.11
CA ILE A 476 37.50 -6.25 -1.04
C ILE A 476 37.25 -6.92 0.31
N ALA A 477 36.00 -7.30 0.56
CA ALA A 477 35.53 -7.82 1.84
C ALA A 477 36.12 -9.19 2.18
N ASN A 478 36.23 -10.08 1.19
CA ASN A 478 36.88 -11.37 1.33
C ASN A 478 38.25 -11.29 0.65
N ASP A 479 39.27 -11.95 1.22
CA ASP A 479 40.55 -12.01 0.53
C ASP A 479 40.43 -12.80 -0.78
N PRO A 480 41.18 -12.40 -1.84
CA PRO A 480 41.07 -13.02 -3.15
C PRO A 480 41.29 -14.53 -3.06
N GLU A 481 40.36 -15.32 -3.61
CA GLU A 481 40.50 -16.78 -3.54
C GLU A 481 41.57 -17.28 -4.51
N ILE A 482 42.42 -18.19 -4.04
CA ILE A 482 43.41 -18.87 -4.89
C ILE A 482 42.65 -19.64 -5.99
N GLY A 483 42.99 -19.35 -7.24
CA GLY A 483 42.37 -19.95 -8.42
C GLY A 483 41.23 -19.14 -9.03
N ALA A 484 40.74 -18.09 -8.38
CA ALA A 484 39.72 -17.21 -8.94
C ALA A 484 40.28 -16.34 -10.07
N ILE A 485 39.42 -16.01 -11.04
CA ILE A 485 39.76 -15.18 -12.21
C ILE A 485 39.08 -13.82 -12.07
N TYR A 486 39.88 -12.75 -12.17
CA TYR A 486 39.45 -11.37 -12.07
C TYR A 486 39.77 -10.61 -13.35
N LYS A 487 38.97 -9.58 -13.65
CA LYS A 487 39.28 -8.58 -14.67
C LYS A 487 39.84 -7.37 -13.92
N GLY A 488 41.10 -7.03 -14.19
CA GLY A 488 41.80 -5.98 -13.45
C GLY A 488 42.51 -5.01 -14.38
N LYS A 489 42.82 -3.82 -13.86
CA LYS A 489 43.45 -2.74 -14.62
C LYS A 489 44.93 -2.64 -14.31
N VAL A 490 45.76 -2.49 -15.34
CA VAL A 490 47.21 -2.31 -15.15
C VAL A 490 47.47 -0.91 -14.57
N VAL A 491 47.89 -0.85 -13.30
CA VAL A 491 48.15 0.40 -12.58
C VAL A 491 49.61 0.82 -12.64
N ARG A 492 50.54 -0.14 -12.75
CA ARG A 492 51.97 0.13 -12.80
C ARG A 492 52.71 -0.97 -13.53
N ILE A 493 53.67 -0.59 -14.38
CA ILE A 493 54.55 -1.54 -15.08
C ILE A 493 55.96 -1.43 -14.48
N MET A 494 56.61 -2.58 -14.31
CA MET A 494 58.01 -2.72 -13.92
C MET A 494 58.70 -3.67 -14.91
N ASN A 495 60.03 -3.63 -14.98
CA ASN A 495 60.81 -4.50 -15.88
C ASN A 495 60.56 -6.01 -15.67
N PHE A 496 60.11 -6.42 -14.47
CA PHE A 496 59.88 -7.81 -14.10
C PHE A 496 58.40 -8.23 -14.08
N GLY A 497 57.46 -7.31 -14.32
CA GLY A 497 56.04 -7.62 -14.28
C GLY A 497 55.11 -6.40 -14.27
N ALA A 498 53.82 -6.65 -14.36
CA ALA A 498 52.77 -5.64 -14.30
C ALA A 498 51.97 -5.77 -13.00
N PHE A 499 51.75 -4.65 -12.31
CA PHE A 499 50.80 -4.58 -11.20
C PHE A 499 49.40 -4.33 -11.75
N VAL A 500 48.49 -5.22 -11.39
CA VAL A 500 47.10 -5.24 -11.85
C VAL A 500 46.21 -5.04 -10.64
N GLU A 501 45.44 -3.95 -10.63
CA GLU A 501 44.42 -3.68 -9.61
C GLU A 501 43.22 -4.58 -9.93
N ILE A 502 42.94 -5.56 -9.06
CA ILE A 502 41.80 -6.49 -9.20
C ILE A 502 40.55 -6.00 -8.45
N ALA A 503 40.75 -5.15 -7.44
CA ALA A 503 39.73 -4.38 -6.76
C ALA A 503 40.38 -3.10 -6.18
N PRO A 504 39.64 -2.02 -5.94
CA PRO A 504 40.21 -0.78 -5.39
C PRO A 504 41.10 -1.03 -4.16
N GLY A 505 42.40 -0.74 -4.30
CA GLY A 505 43.38 -0.92 -3.23
C GLY A 505 43.93 -2.35 -3.04
N LYS A 506 43.51 -3.33 -3.88
CA LYS A 506 44.09 -4.67 -3.96
C LYS A 506 44.82 -4.86 -5.29
N ASP A 507 46.14 -4.71 -5.25
CA ASP A 507 47.03 -4.92 -6.39
C ASP A 507 47.65 -6.32 -6.33
N GLY A 508 47.71 -6.99 -7.48
CA GLY A 508 48.50 -8.21 -7.63
C GLY A 508 49.58 -8.06 -8.70
N LEU A 509 50.68 -8.80 -8.55
CA LEU A 509 51.78 -8.79 -9.50
C LEU A 509 51.60 -9.92 -10.53
N VAL A 510 51.52 -9.56 -11.80
CA VAL A 510 51.72 -10.50 -12.91
C VAL A 510 53.19 -10.47 -13.31
N HIS A 511 53.93 -11.52 -12.96
CA HIS A 511 55.33 -11.66 -13.36
C HIS A 511 55.45 -11.78 -14.89
N ILE A 512 56.55 -11.28 -15.48
CA ILE A 512 56.76 -11.27 -16.94
C ILE A 512 56.59 -12.65 -17.61
N SER A 513 56.98 -13.71 -16.92
CA SER A 513 56.82 -15.10 -17.40
C SER A 513 55.38 -15.63 -17.40
N LYS A 514 54.44 -14.89 -16.80
CA LYS A 514 53.03 -15.24 -16.63
C LYS A 514 52.07 -14.32 -17.41
N LEU A 515 52.60 -13.39 -18.20
CA LEU A 515 51.83 -12.45 -19.02
C LEU A 515 51.24 -13.07 -20.29
N ASP A 516 51.99 -13.95 -20.96
CA ASP A 516 51.59 -14.57 -22.21
C ASP A 516 52.11 -16.00 -22.36
N LYS A 517 51.58 -16.76 -23.32
CA LYS A 517 52.06 -18.10 -23.67
C LYS A 517 53.42 -18.04 -24.37
N GLN A 518 53.67 -16.99 -25.15
CA GLN A 518 54.95 -16.76 -25.81
C GLN A 518 55.96 -16.08 -24.87
N ARG A 519 57.25 -16.19 -25.17
CA ARG A 519 58.30 -15.55 -24.36
C ARG A 519 58.23 -14.04 -24.58
N VAL A 520 57.94 -13.31 -23.50
CA VAL A 520 57.86 -11.85 -23.48
C VAL A 520 59.22 -11.29 -23.08
N GLU A 521 59.81 -10.40 -23.89
CA GLU A 521 61.08 -9.73 -23.56
C GLU A 521 60.86 -8.45 -22.74
N LYS A 522 59.82 -7.67 -23.05
CA LYS A 522 59.43 -6.49 -22.29
C LYS A 522 57.95 -6.54 -21.94
N VAL A 523 57.60 -6.11 -20.72
CA VAL A 523 56.21 -6.10 -20.24
C VAL A 523 55.34 -5.18 -21.11
N GLU A 524 55.92 -4.07 -21.57
CA GLU A 524 55.30 -3.07 -22.43
C GLU A 524 54.91 -3.62 -23.81
N ASP A 525 55.48 -4.75 -24.24
CA ASP A 525 55.13 -5.38 -25.52
C ASP A 525 53.74 -6.05 -25.47
N VAL A 526 53.22 -6.32 -24.27
CA VAL A 526 51.98 -7.10 -24.06
C VAL A 526 50.89 -6.29 -23.39
N VAL A 527 51.25 -5.37 -22.50
CA VAL A 527 50.29 -4.57 -21.73
C VAL A 527 50.78 -3.13 -21.55
N SER A 528 49.85 -2.18 -21.58
CA SER A 528 50.07 -0.77 -21.30
C SER A 528 49.45 -0.35 -19.96
N ILE A 529 49.95 0.73 -19.36
CA ILE A 529 49.32 1.32 -18.17
C ILE A 529 47.90 1.75 -18.55
N GLY A 530 46.92 1.28 -17.80
CA GLY A 530 45.51 1.52 -18.04
C GLY A 530 44.77 0.39 -18.75
N ASP A 531 45.47 -0.63 -19.27
CA ASP A 531 44.83 -1.76 -19.95
C ASP A 531 44.01 -2.62 -18.97
N GLU A 532 42.84 -3.08 -19.43
CA GLU A 532 42.04 -4.07 -18.72
C GLU A 532 42.41 -5.49 -19.18
N ILE A 533 42.93 -6.30 -18.24
CA ILE A 533 43.37 -7.67 -18.51
C ILE A 533 42.72 -8.66 -17.56
N VAL A 534 42.54 -9.89 -18.04
CA VAL A 534 42.00 -11.00 -17.24
C VAL A 534 43.15 -11.77 -16.60
N VAL A 535 43.07 -11.98 -15.30
CA VAL A 535 44.15 -12.52 -14.46
C VAL A 535 43.60 -13.53 -13.46
N LYS A 536 44.38 -14.59 -13.18
CA LYS A 536 44.05 -15.63 -12.21
C LYS A 536 44.93 -15.49 -10.97
N VAL A 537 44.35 -15.59 -9.77
CA VAL A 537 45.12 -15.65 -8.52
C VAL A 537 45.81 -17.00 -8.43
N MET A 538 47.13 -16.99 -8.33
CA MET A 538 47.94 -18.21 -8.26
C MET A 538 48.31 -18.56 -6.83
N GLU A 539 48.71 -17.56 -6.06
CA GLU A 539 49.06 -17.69 -4.65
C GLU A 539 48.95 -16.33 -3.96
N ILE A 540 48.77 -16.37 -2.65
CA ILE A 540 48.92 -15.23 -1.74
C ILE A 540 50.06 -15.61 -0.81
N ASP A 541 51.11 -14.81 -0.78
CA ASP A 541 52.28 -15.12 0.05
C ASP A 541 52.09 -14.75 1.53
N ASP A 542 53.04 -15.13 2.38
CA ASP A 542 53.00 -14.88 3.83
C ASP A 542 52.99 -13.38 4.20
N GLN A 543 53.26 -12.48 3.25
CA GLN A 543 53.20 -11.03 3.40
C GLN A 543 51.89 -10.43 2.83
N GLY A 544 50.96 -11.26 2.38
CA GLY A 544 49.68 -10.84 1.79
C GLY A 544 49.79 -10.33 0.34
N ARG A 545 50.91 -10.55 -0.35
CA ARG A 545 51.09 -10.14 -1.75
C ARG A 545 50.45 -11.16 -2.67
N ILE A 546 49.65 -10.67 -3.62
CA ILE A 546 48.87 -11.49 -4.54
C ILE A 546 49.68 -11.71 -5.82
N ASN A 547 49.99 -12.97 -6.14
CA ASN A 547 50.63 -13.32 -7.39
C ASN A 547 49.59 -13.74 -8.42
N LEU A 548 49.60 -13.06 -9.57
CA LEU A 548 48.60 -13.19 -10.63
C LEU A 548 49.19 -13.81 -11.90
N SER A 549 48.34 -14.47 -12.69
CA SER A 549 48.73 -15.03 -14.00
C SER A 549 47.67 -14.77 -15.05
N ARG A 550 48.06 -14.04 -16.11
CA ARG A 550 47.22 -13.83 -17.32
C ARG A 550 47.22 -15.08 -18.21
N LYS A 551 48.38 -15.73 -18.34
CA LYS A 551 48.56 -16.97 -19.11
C LYS A 551 47.62 -18.08 -18.63
N ASP A 552 47.55 -18.30 -17.32
CA ASP A 552 46.75 -19.37 -16.74
C ASP A 552 45.25 -19.03 -16.79
N ALA A 553 44.87 -17.75 -16.62
CA ALA A 553 43.49 -17.28 -16.82
C ALA A 553 42.99 -17.53 -18.25
N LEU A 554 43.80 -17.19 -19.27
CA LEU A 554 43.47 -17.40 -20.68
C LEU A 554 43.36 -18.90 -21.02
N ALA A 555 44.17 -19.75 -20.40
CA ALA A 555 44.11 -21.20 -20.59
C ALA A 555 42.82 -21.81 -20.02
N ASP A 556 42.39 -21.37 -18.83
CA ASP A 556 41.18 -21.87 -18.19
C ASP A 556 39.90 -21.37 -18.88
N LEU A 557 39.88 -20.11 -19.34
CA LEU A 557 38.79 -19.58 -20.16
C LEU A 557 38.65 -20.33 -21.49
N ALA A 558 39.78 -20.65 -22.14
CA ALA A 558 39.77 -21.46 -23.37
C ALA A 558 39.24 -22.88 -23.13
N LYS A 559 39.56 -23.51 -21.99
CA LYS A 559 39.02 -24.82 -21.61
C LYS A 559 37.52 -24.77 -21.31
N ARG A 560 37.04 -23.73 -20.61
CA ARG A 560 35.61 -23.54 -20.30
C ARG A 560 34.78 -23.31 -21.57
N ASN A 561 35.31 -22.56 -22.54
CA ASN A 561 34.64 -22.29 -23.81
C ASN A 561 34.66 -23.50 -24.76
N ALA A 562 35.56 -24.47 -24.57
CA ALA A 562 35.57 -25.72 -25.33
C ALA A 562 34.68 -26.82 -24.71
N ALA A 563 34.17 -26.60 -23.49
CA ALA A 563 33.32 -27.54 -22.75
C ALA A 563 31.83 -27.12 -22.71
N LYS A 564 31.52 -25.87 -23.09
CA LYS A 564 30.18 -25.43 -23.51
C LYS A 564 30.01 -25.71 -24.99
#